data_AF-M5C509-F1
#
_entry.id   AF-M5C509-F1
#
_cell.length_a   1.000
_cell.length_b   1.000
_cell.length_c   1.000
_cell.angle_alpha   90.00
_cell.angle_beta   90.00
_cell.angle_gamma   90.00
#
_symmetry.space_group_name_H-M   'P 1'
#
loop_
_entity.id
_entity.type
_entity.pdbx_description
1 polymer ?
#
loop_
_entity_poly.entity_id
_entity_poly.type
_entity_poly.pdbx_seq_one_letter_code
_entity_poly.pdbx_strand_id
1 'polypeptide(L)'
;MIDTSGLKDNGKTTPHDTTAAEYLYPRTSFGAPTIAGGEPNKDHMTLSDLASLLIDAKRDVIRLSGQELLGRDYKPFAWKNTKGEVVRVGLSTVPMGLKHWIERDGKKKFWADQQAWIKESNIDVLGVLTTFRTRTKNKHKREMLIVFPQDEGVADAPSGLELKLYTGIESNQDLGAVQKDIPGIEGRRARAWEQTEKQATRKQIAPAIQAIIEAS
;
A
#
# COMPACT_ATOMS: atom_id res chain seq x y z
N MET A 1 -13.89 -4.15 11.90
CA MET A 1 -13.86 -5.29 10.94
C MET A 1 -12.60 -5.28 10.05
N ILE A 2 -12.45 -4.35 9.10
CA ILE A 2 -11.29 -4.38 8.16
C ILE A 2 -9.95 -4.18 8.89
N ASP A 3 -9.85 -3.19 9.77
CA ASP A 3 -8.58 -2.84 10.44
C ASP A 3 -8.10 -3.92 11.41
N THR A 4 -9.05 -4.64 12.03
CA THR A 4 -8.80 -5.76 12.95
C THR A 4 -8.73 -7.12 12.25
N SER A 5 -8.80 -7.15 10.91
CA SER A 5 -8.83 -8.40 10.13
C SER A 5 -9.96 -9.37 10.53
N GLY A 6 -11.13 -8.80 10.87
CA GLY A 6 -12.31 -9.55 11.29
C GLY A 6 -12.33 -9.90 12.77
N LEU A 7 -11.78 -9.04 13.64
CA LEU A 7 -11.77 -9.22 15.10
C LEU A 7 -11.06 -10.50 15.57
N LYS A 8 -10.04 -10.95 14.82
CA LYS A 8 -9.29 -12.15 15.20
C LYS A 8 -8.50 -11.92 16.48
N ASP A 9 -8.53 -12.88 17.41
CA ASP A 9 -7.87 -12.79 18.72
C ASP A 9 -6.34 -12.64 18.61
N ASN A 10 -5.73 -13.33 17.64
CA ASN A 10 -4.29 -13.23 17.37
C ASN A 10 -3.95 -12.12 16.35
N GLY A 11 -4.79 -11.09 16.29
CA GLY A 11 -4.71 -9.99 15.34
C GLY A 11 -4.31 -8.66 15.97
N LYS A 12 -4.75 -7.57 15.36
CA LYS A 12 -4.64 -6.20 15.90
C LYS A 12 -5.85 -5.81 16.75
N THR A 13 -6.68 -6.79 17.10
CA THR A 13 -7.93 -6.60 17.81
C THR A 13 -7.65 -6.26 19.26
N THR A 14 -8.29 -5.21 19.76
CA THR A 14 -8.24 -4.79 21.16
C THR A 14 -9.60 -5.03 21.84
N PRO A 15 -9.67 -5.02 23.19
CA PRO A 15 -10.95 -5.12 23.90
C PRO A 15 -11.97 -4.05 23.48
N HIS A 16 -11.50 -2.86 23.10
CA HIS A 16 -12.35 -1.79 22.57
C HIS A 16 -13.01 -2.18 21.25
N ASP A 17 -12.28 -2.85 20.36
CA ASP A 17 -12.82 -3.31 19.07
C ASP A 17 -13.92 -4.36 19.25
N THR A 18 -13.70 -5.32 20.16
CA THR A 18 -14.68 -6.37 20.47
C THR A 18 -15.92 -5.79 21.14
N THR A 19 -15.74 -4.96 22.16
CA THR A 19 -16.87 -4.30 22.86
C THR A 19 -17.71 -3.46 21.90
N ALA A 20 -17.06 -2.69 21.02
CA ALA A 20 -17.76 -1.90 20.02
C ALA A 20 -18.53 -2.78 19.03
N ALA A 21 -17.95 -3.90 18.58
CA ALA A 21 -18.61 -4.82 17.68
C ALA A 21 -19.83 -5.50 18.33
N GLU A 22 -19.70 -5.98 19.57
CA GLU A 22 -20.81 -6.57 20.34
C GLU A 22 -21.97 -5.59 20.50
N TYR A 23 -21.68 -4.31 20.71
CA TYR A 23 -22.69 -3.28 20.82
C TYR A 23 -23.31 -2.92 19.46
N LEU A 24 -22.50 -2.68 18.43
CA LEU A 24 -22.97 -2.11 17.17
C LEU A 24 -23.56 -3.15 16.21
N TYR A 25 -22.96 -4.33 16.10
CA TYR A 25 -23.34 -5.32 15.10
C TYR A 25 -24.81 -5.76 15.19
N PRO A 26 -25.39 -6.03 16.38
CA PRO A 26 -26.82 -6.38 16.50
C PRO A 26 -27.77 -5.25 16.09
N ARG A 27 -27.28 -4.03 15.92
CA ARG A 27 -28.03 -2.84 15.50
C ARG A 27 -27.90 -2.54 14.00
N THR A 28 -27.12 -3.33 13.27
CA THR A 28 -26.99 -3.23 11.81
C THR A 28 -28.02 -4.11 11.11
N SER A 29 -28.30 -3.84 9.83
CA SER A 29 -29.13 -4.73 9.00
C SER A 29 -28.58 -6.16 8.92
N PHE A 30 -27.26 -6.35 9.05
CA PHE A 30 -26.60 -7.66 8.98
C PHE A 30 -26.70 -8.47 10.27
N GLY A 31 -26.70 -7.81 11.44
CA GLY A 31 -26.71 -8.46 12.76
C GLY A 31 -28.04 -8.37 13.51
N ALA A 32 -29.02 -7.63 12.98
CA ALA A 32 -30.32 -7.48 13.60
C ALA A 32 -30.99 -8.86 13.78
N PRO A 33 -31.52 -9.16 14.99
CA PRO A 33 -32.18 -10.43 15.24
C PRO A 33 -33.47 -10.54 14.42
N THR A 34 -33.75 -11.73 13.91
CA THR A 34 -35.05 -12.03 13.32
C THR A 34 -36.13 -11.93 14.39
N ILE A 35 -37.15 -11.10 14.16
CA ILE A 35 -38.28 -10.95 15.08
C ILE A 35 -39.16 -12.20 14.97
N ALA A 36 -39.58 -12.76 16.11
CA ALA A 36 -40.50 -13.89 16.13
C ALA A 36 -41.82 -13.55 15.41
N GLY A 37 -42.18 -14.32 14.39
CA GLY A 37 -43.35 -14.07 13.53
C GLY A 37 -43.12 -13.07 12.39
N GLY A 38 -41.92 -12.49 12.26
CA GLY A 38 -41.51 -11.66 11.12
C GLY A 38 -40.88 -12.48 9.99
N GLU A 39 -40.69 -11.85 8.82
CA GLU A 39 -39.90 -12.47 7.74
C GLU A 39 -38.45 -12.68 8.19
N PRO A 40 -37.78 -13.77 7.74
CA PRO A 40 -36.35 -13.97 7.96
C PRO A 40 -35.54 -12.75 7.48
N ASN A 41 -34.54 -12.33 8.25
CA ASN A 41 -33.60 -11.31 7.81
C ASN A 41 -32.75 -11.84 6.65
N LYS A 42 -33.16 -11.54 5.42
CA LYS A 42 -32.51 -12.01 4.18
C LYS A 42 -31.08 -11.48 4.01
N ASP A 43 -30.76 -10.38 4.68
CA ASP A 43 -29.45 -9.74 4.65
C ASP A 43 -28.56 -10.16 5.83
N HIS A 44 -29.01 -11.12 6.65
CA HIS A 44 -28.22 -11.58 7.79
C HIS A 44 -26.86 -12.12 7.33
N MET A 45 -25.79 -11.62 7.93
CA MET A 45 -24.41 -12.08 7.69
C MET A 45 -23.73 -12.21 9.02
N THR A 46 -23.05 -13.34 9.28
CA THR A 46 -22.20 -13.45 10.48
C THR A 46 -21.09 -12.38 10.44
N LEU A 47 -20.51 -12.04 11.59
CA LEU A 47 -19.34 -11.14 11.62
C LEU A 47 -18.20 -11.65 10.73
N SER A 48 -18.03 -12.97 10.60
CA SER A 48 -17.01 -13.58 9.73
C SER A 48 -17.34 -13.38 8.24
N ASP A 49 -18.61 -13.55 7.85
CA ASP A 49 -19.05 -13.35 6.46
C ASP A 49 -18.91 -11.88 6.07
N LEU A 50 -19.35 -10.98 6.95
CA LEU A 50 -19.19 -9.54 6.77
C LEU A 50 -17.71 -9.15 6.68
N ALA A 51 -16.84 -9.72 7.52
CA ALA A 51 -15.40 -9.48 7.43
C ALA A 51 -14.84 -9.92 6.07
N SER A 52 -15.23 -11.10 5.59
CA SER A 52 -14.76 -11.66 4.33
C SER A 52 -15.21 -10.80 3.15
N LEU A 53 -16.50 -10.45 3.10
CA LEU A 53 -17.07 -9.55 2.09
C LEU A 53 -16.32 -8.22 2.03
N LEU A 54 -16.09 -7.58 3.17
CA LEU A 54 -15.40 -6.29 3.25
C LEU A 54 -13.92 -6.38 2.85
N ILE A 55 -13.25 -7.48 3.18
CA ILE A 55 -11.86 -7.72 2.77
C ILE A 55 -11.77 -7.93 1.27
N ASP A 56 -12.71 -8.65 0.67
CA ASP A 56 -12.75 -8.89 -0.76
C ASP A 56 -13.08 -7.60 -1.51
N ALA A 57 -14.08 -6.83 -1.05
CA ALA A 57 -14.38 -5.51 -1.59
C ALA A 57 -13.16 -4.55 -1.52
N LYS A 58 -12.39 -4.58 -0.43
CA LYS A 58 -11.16 -3.77 -0.31
C LYS A 58 -10.08 -4.15 -1.34
N ARG A 59 -10.04 -5.41 -1.76
CA ARG A 59 -9.08 -5.94 -2.73
C ARG A 59 -9.56 -5.80 -4.17
N ASP A 60 -10.87 -5.69 -4.38
CA ASP A 60 -11.44 -5.48 -5.71
C ASP A 60 -11.15 -4.05 -6.20
N VAL A 61 -10.08 -3.94 -6.96
CA VAL A 61 -9.62 -2.69 -7.59
C VAL A 61 -9.47 -2.83 -9.09
N ILE A 62 -10.09 -3.85 -9.68
CA ILE A 62 -9.86 -4.20 -11.09
C ILE A 62 -10.28 -3.06 -12.04
N ARG A 63 -11.29 -2.28 -11.64
CA ARG A 63 -11.85 -1.16 -12.41
C ARG A 63 -11.09 0.15 -12.26
N LEU A 64 -10.16 0.25 -11.30
CA LEU A 64 -9.39 1.47 -11.06
C LEU A 64 -8.21 1.55 -12.03
N SER A 65 -8.07 2.70 -12.68
CA SER A 65 -6.87 3.10 -13.43
C SER A 65 -5.64 3.17 -12.54
N GLY A 66 -4.44 3.24 -13.13
CA GLY A 66 -3.21 3.31 -12.34
C GLY A 66 -3.13 4.56 -11.45
N GLN A 67 -3.59 5.72 -11.92
CA GLN A 67 -3.63 6.94 -11.11
C GLN A 67 -4.66 6.84 -9.99
N GLU A 68 -5.86 6.30 -10.24
CA GLU A 68 -6.86 6.07 -9.19
C GLU A 68 -6.35 5.09 -8.12
N LEU A 69 -5.61 4.05 -8.53
CA LEU A 69 -4.94 3.15 -7.59
C LEU A 69 -3.94 3.87 -6.69
N LEU A 70 -3.15 4.78 -7.26
CA LEU A 70 -2.18 5.58 -6.51
C LEU A 70 -2.86 6.53 -5.53
N GLY A 71 -3.96 7.18 -5.95
CA GLY A 71 -4.71 8.12 -5.11
C GLY A 71 -5.55 7.49 -4.00
N ARG A 72 -6.00 6.25 -4.17
CA ARG A 72 -6.99 5.60 -3.29
C ARG A 72 -6.60 5.55 -1.80
N ASP A 73 -5.33 5.24 -1.50
CA ASP A 73 -4.77 5.23 -0.14
C ASP A 73 -3.39 5.92 -0.16
N TYR A 74 -3.43 7.19 -0.56
CA TYR A 74 -2.27 8.08 -0.66
C TYR A 74 -2.05 8.88 0.64
N LYS A 75 -0.78 9.11 0.98
CA LYS A 75 -0.39 10.07 2.03
C LYS A 75 0.78 10.95 1.56
N PRO A 76 0.61 12.28 1.53
CA PRO A 76 1.71 13.20 1.26
C PRO A 76 2.53 13.48 2.52
N PHE A 77 3.80 13.75 2.31
CA PHE A 77 4.77 14.19 3.31
C PHE A 77 5.67 15.27 2.71
N ALA A 78 6.18 16.14 3.57
CA ALA A 78 7.19 17.13 3.21
C ALA A 78 8.23 17.15 4.32
N TRP A 79 9.44 16.70 4.01
CA TRP A 79 10.55 16.61 4.96
C TRP A 79 11.71 17.46 4.48
N LYS A 80 12.55 17.91 5.41
CA LYS A 80 13.72 18.72 5.07
C LYS A 80 14.97 17.85 5.12
N ASN A 81 15.83 17.99 4.12
CA ASN A 81 17.15 17.37 4.15
C ASN A 81 18.14 18.20 5.01
N THR A 82 19.39 17.78 5.10
CA THR A 82 20.45 18.47 5.88
C THR A 82 20.75 19.88 5.36
N LYS A 83 20.42 20.19 4.11
CA LYS A 83 20.54 21.53 3.50
C LYS A 83 19.31 22.41 3.76
N GLY A 84 18.28 21.88 4.41
CA GLY A 84 17.01 22.56 4.65
C GLY A 84 16.07 22.58 3.43
N GLU A 85 16.41 21.88 2.35
CA GLU A 85 15.59 21.77 1.15
C GLU A 85 14.41 20.83 1.43
N VAL A 86 13.22 21.22 0.97
CA VAL A 86 12.01 20.42 1.16
C VAL A 86 11.95 19.33 0.10
N VAL A 87 11.90 18.08 0.55
CA VAL A 87 11.63 16.89 -0.26
C VAL A 87 10.19 16.45 -0.03
N ARG A 88 9.39 16.44 -1.09
CA ARG A 88 7.98 16.06 -1.09
C ARG A 88 7.86 14.58 -1.43
N VAL A 89 7.27 13.81 -0.54
CA VAL A 89 7.14 12.36 -0.67
C VAL A 89 5.67 11.98 -0.67
N GLY A 90 5.27 11.14 -1.62
CA GLY A 90 3.94 10.57 -1.68
C GLY A 90 3.99 9.06 -1.45
N LEU A 91 3.26 8.53 -0.47
CA LEU A 91 3.19 7.07 -0.22
C LEU A 91 1.79 6.50 -0.49
N SER A 92 1.67 5.73 -1.56
CA SER A 92 0.45 5.06 -2.00
C SER A 92 0.43 3.59 -1.55
N THR A 93 -0.64 3.16 -0.88
CA THR A 93 -0.82 1.73 -0.53
C THR A 93 -1.77 1.04 -1.52
N VAL A 94 -1.25 0.06 -2.26
CA VAL A 94 -1.96 -0.57 -3.38
C VAL A 94 -2.24 -2.05 -3.07
N PRO A 95 -3.48 -2.57 -3.20
CA PRO A 95 -3.83 -3.93 -2.83
C PRO A 95 -3.55 -4.93 -3.97
N MET A 96 -2.52 -4.67 -4.78
CA MET A 96 -2.20 -5.39 -6.00
C MET A 96 -0.68 -5.47 -6.14
N GLY A 97 -0.15 -6.67 -6.40
CA GLY A 97 1.30 -6.84 -6.60
C GLY A 97 1.77 -6.24 -7.92
N LEU A 98 3.01 -5.73 -7.94
CA LEU A 98 3.59 -4.97 -9.07
C LEU A 98 3.54 -5.77 -10.37
N LYS A 99 3.92 -7.06 -10.33
CA LYS A 99 3.89 -7.93 -11.52
C LYS A 99 2.48 -8.01 -12.12
N HIS A 100 1.47 -8.25 -11.28
CA HIS A 100 0.09 -8.37 -11.74
C HIS A 100 -0.45 -7.04 -12.27
N TRP A 101 -0.09 -5.93 -11.63
CA TRP A 101 -0.47 -4.60 -12.08
C TRP A 101 0.13 -4.27 -13.45
N ILE A 102 1.43 -4.55 -13.64
CA ILE A 102 2.12 -4.34 -14.91
C ILE A 102 1.54 -5.24 -16.03
N GLU A 103 1.18 -6.49 -15.72
CA GLU A 103 0.51 -7.39 -16.66
C GLU A 103 -0.87 -6.88 -17.07
N ARG A 104 -1.64 -6.32 -16.12
CA ARG A 104 -2.98 -5.78 -16.36
C ARG A 104 -2.95 -4.54 -17.26
N ASP A 105 -2.09 -3.58 -16.94
CA ASP A 105 -2.08 -2.25 -17.59
C ASP A 105 -1.12 -2.18 -18.79
N GLY A 106 -0.17 -3.10 -18.86
CA GLY A 106 0.96 -3.04 -19.78
C GLY A 106 2.06 -2.10 -19.28
N LYS A 107 3.33 -2.49 -19.52
CA LYS A 107 4.52 -1.77 -19.02
C LYS A 107 4.50 -0.27 -19.33
N LYS A 108 4.18 0.09 -20.58
CA LYS A 108 4.17 1.49 -21.04
C LYS A 108 3.18 2.33 -20.23
N LYS A 109 1.95 1.84 -20.06
CA LYS A 109 0.92 2.56 -19.31
C LYS A 109 1.27 2.61 -17.82
N PHE A 110 1.70 1.50 -17.24
CA PHE A 110 2.11 1.44 -15.84
C PHE A 110 3.13 2.53 -15.51
N TRP A 111 4.23 2.63 -16.26
CA TRP A 111 5.26 3.63 -16.01
C TRP A 111 4.81 5.06 -16.32
N ALA A 112 3.97 5.26 -17.34
CA ALA A 112 3.39 6.56 -17.65
C ALA A 112 2.50 7.06 -16.50
N ASP A 113 1.66 6.20 -15.92
CA ASP A 113 0.78 6.55 -14.81
C ASP A 113 1.59 6.98 -13.57
N GLN A 114 2.76 6.35 -13.30
CA GLN A 114 3.61 6.75 -12.15
C GLN A 114 4.17 8.16 -12.32
N GLN A 115 4.70 8.45 -13.52
CA GLN A 115 5.26 9.77 -13.84
C GLN A 115 4.18 10.85 -13.89
N ALA A 116 3.01 10.53 -14.44
CA ALA A 116 1.86 11.42 -14.44
C ALA A 116 1.42 11.74 -13.00
N TRP A 117 1.33 10.73 -12.13
CA TRP A 117 0.97 10.94 -10.72
C TRP A 117 2.01 11.77 -9.95
N ILE A 118 3.32 11.53 -10.18
CA ILE A 118 4.41 12.35 -9.61
C ILE A 118 4.23 13.82 -9.98
N LYS A 119 3.97 14.09 -11.26
CA LYS A 119 3.76 15.44 -11.79
C LYS A 119 2.49 16.09 -11.24
N GLU A 120 1.36 15.40 -11.30
CA GLU A 120 0.06 15.90 -10.83
C GLU A 120 0.04 16.16 -9.32
N SER A 121 0.70 15.29 -8.55
CA SER A 121 0.81 15.43 -7.09
C SER A 121 1.94 16.36 -6.66
N ASN A 122 2.76 16.84 -7.60
CA ASN A 122 3.88 17.75 -7.35
C ASN A 122 4.85 17.24 -6.26
N ILE A 123 5.23 15.97 -6.37
CA ILE A 123 6.13 15.26 -5.44
C ILE A 123 7.49 14.94 -6.06
N ASP A 124 8.51 14.84 -5.23
CA ASP A 124 9.89 14.52 -5.61
C ASP A 124 10.17 13.02 -5.51
N VAL A 125 9.40 12.30 -4.69
CA VAL A 125 9.52 10.85 -4.49
C VAL A 125 8.14 10.22 -4.38
N LEU A 126 7.84 9.26 -5.25
CA LEU A 126 6.67 8.39 -5.12
C LEU A 126 7.09 7.04 -4.55
N GLY A 127 6.49 6.66 -3.43
CA GLY A 127 6.56 5.31 -2.88
C GLY A 127 5.25 4.55 -3.09
N VAL A 128 5.32 3.44 -3.81
CA VAL A 128 4.22 2.50 -4.03
C VAL A 128 4.43 1.29 -3.13
N LEU A 129 3.54 1.13 -2.15
CA LEU A 129 3.60 0.07 -1.14
C LEU A 129 2.51 -0.96 -1.45
N THR A 130 2.88 -2.09 -2.04
CA THR A 130 1.90 -3.11 -2.40
C THR A 130 1.61 -4.04 -1.22
N THR A 131 0.36 -4.50 -1.13
CA THR A 131 0.01 -5.59 -0.23
C THR A 131 -1.00 -6.51 -0.87
N PHE A 132 -0.65 -7.78 -1.02
CA PHE A 132 -1.48 -8.73 -1.77
C PHE A 132 -1.30 -10.15 -1.24
N ARG A 133 -2.12 -11.07 -1.75
CA ARG A 133 -1.96 -12.49 -1.53
C ARG A 133 -1.65 -13.19 -2.84
N THR A 134 -0.74 -14.16 -2.81
CA THR A 134 -0.41 -14.94 -4.01
C THR A 134 -1.59 -15.81 -4.44
N ARG A 135 -1.88 -15.87 -5.75
CA ARG A 135 -3.00 -16.68 -6.27
C ARG A 135 -2.83 -18.18 -5.98
N THR A 136 -1.59 -18.68 -6.00
CA THR A 136 -1.31 -20.13 -5.89
C THR A 136 -1.20 -20.65 -4.47
N LYS A 137 -0.76 -19.84 -3.50
CA LYS A 137 -0.51 -20.28 -2.11
C LYS A 137 -1.23 -19.42 -1.07
N ASN A 138 -2.07 -18.46 -1.51
CA ASN A 138 -2.77 -17.50 -0.68
C ASN A 138 -1.86 -16.77 0.34
N LYS A 139 -0.54 -16.66 0.04
CA LYS A 139 0.45 -16.14 0.98
C LYS A 139 0.44 -14.63 0.91
N HIS A 140 0.36 -13.99 2.08
CA HIS A 140 0.52 -12.54 2.19
C HIS A 140 1.94 -12.11 1.83
N LYS A 141 2.02 -11.08 0.98
CA LYS A 141 3.23 -10.49 0.42
C LYS A 141 3.10 -8.96 0.44
N ARG A 142 4.26 -8.32 0.49
CA ARG A 142 4.44 -6.88 0.35
C ARG A 142 5.60 -6.62 -0.59
N GLU A 143 5.47 -5.56 -1.37
CA GLU A 143 6.54 -5.05 -2.21
C GLU A 143 6.59 -3.53 -2.03
N MET A 144 7.75 -2.97 -2.31
CA MET A 144 7.96 -1.53 -2.33
C MET A 144 8.54 -1.15 -3.68
N LEU A 145 8.08 -0.04 -4.23
CA LEU A 145 8.64 0.59 -5.41
C LEU A 145 8.82 2.08 -5.09
N ILE A 146 10.04 2.58 -5.25
CA ILE A 146 10.35 4.01 -5.17
C ILE A 146 10.58 4.49 -6.60
N VAL A 147 9.94 5.61 -6.96
CA VAL A 147 10.01 6.23 -8.29
C VAL A 147 10.30 7.72 -8.11
N PHE A 148 11.24 8.23 -8.90
CA PHE A 148 11.57 9.65 -8.97
C PHE A 148 11.06 10.27 -10.28
N PRO A 149 10.92 11.60 -10.34
CA PRO A 149 10.68 12.31 -11.58
C PRO A 149 11.72 11.93 -12.65
N GLN A 150 11.24 11.57 -13.83
CA GLN A 150 12.07 11.27 -14.99
C GLN A 150 11.98 12.44 -15.99
N ASP A 151 13.11 13.08 -16.27
CA ASP A 151 13.21 14.02 -17.38
C ASP A 151 13.46 13.28 -18.71
N GLU A 152 13.21 13.94 -19.85
CA GLU A 152 13.48 13.37 -21.17
C GLU A 152 14.99 13.20 -21.40
N GLY A 153 15.51 12.01 -21.10
CA GLY A 153 16.91 11.64 -21.22
C GLY A 153 17.17 10.30 -20.53
N VAL A 154 18.09 9.50 -21.07
CA VAL A 154 18.51 8.21 -20.49
C VAL A 154 18.86 8.44 -19.01
N ALA A 155 18.33 7.61 -18.11
CA ALA A 155 18.62 7.74 -16.68
C ALA A 155 20.14 7.66 -16.45
N ASP A 156 20.70 8.73 -15.89
CA ASP A 156 22.04 8.68 -15.29
C ASP A 156 22.07 7.63 -14.18
N ALA A 157 23.28 7.19 -13.81
CA ALA A 157 23.45 6.36 -12.62
C ALA A 157 22.80 7.03 -11.40
N PRO A 158 22.17 6.27 -10.49
CA PRO A 158 21.52 6.85 -9.30
C PRO A 158 22.48 7.75 -8.53
N SER A 159 22.04 8.96 -8.21
CA SER A 159 22.88 9.95 -7.53
C SER A 159 22.11 10.69 -6.44
N GLY A 160 22.85 11.33 -5.52
CA GLY A 160 22.30 12.15 -4.46
C GLY A 160 21.27 11.41 -3.60
N LEU A 161 20.04 11.94 -3.59
CA LEU A 161 18.94 11.41 -2.78
C LEU A 161 18.52 9.99 -3.21
N GLU A 162 18.59 9.64 -4.49
CA GLU A 162 18.22 8.30 -4.96
C GLU A 162 19.07 7.23 -4.32
N LEU A 163 20.39 7.40 -4.39
CA LEU A 163 21.34 6.45 -3.83
C LEU A 163 21.19 6.34 -2.32
N LYS A 164 20.99 7.46 -1.62
CA LYS A 164 20.75 7.48 -0.17
C LYS A 164 19.49 6.73 0.21
N LEU A 165 18.39 6.91 -0.53
CA LEU A 165 17.14 6.17 -0.31
C LEU A 165 17.31 4.69 -0.60
N TYR A 166 17.93 4.32 -1.72
CA TYR A 166 18.14 2.92 -2.06
C TYR A 166 19.00 2.20 -1.02
N THR A 167 20.16 2.75 -0.68
CA THR A 167 21.06 2.16 0.31
C THR A 167 20.44 2.18 1.72
N GLY A 168 19.80 3.28 2.11
CA GLY A 168 19.16 3.39 3.42
C GLY A 168 18.03 2.37 3.60
N ILE A 169 17.20 2.17 2.58
CA ILE A 169 16.15 1.15 2.57
C ILE A 169 16.75 -0.26 2.68
N GLU A 170 17.76 -0.57 1.88
CA GLU A 170 18.39 -1.91 1.83
C GLU A 170 19.15 -2.24 3.11
N SER A 171 19.75 -1.25 3.77
CA SER A 171 20.44 -1.43 5.05
C SER A 171 19.50 -1.52 6.25
N ASN A 172 18.23 -1.11 6.11
CA ASN A 172 17.29 -1.08 7.22
C ASN A 172 16.62 -2.45 7.40
N GLN A 173 17.10 -3.20 8.41
CA GLN A 173 16.61 -4.54 8.73
C GLN A 173 15.13 -4.57 9.11
N ASP A 174 14.59 -3.50 9.71
CA ASP A 174 13.17 -3.41 10.10
C ASP A 174 12.24 -3.32 8.88
N LEU A 175 12.77 -2.91 7.72
CA LEU A 175 12.03 -2.91 6.47
C LEU A 175 12.16 -4.25 5.73
N GLY A 176 13.29 -4.93 5.86
CA GLY A 176 13.55 -6.20 5.18
C GLY A 176 13.43 -6.07 3.67
N ALA A 177 14.19 -5.16 3.06
CA ALA A 177 14.08 -4.87 1.63
C ALA A 177 15.08 -5.71 0.81
N VAL A 178 14.58 -6.65 0.02
CA VAL A 178 15.39 -7.43 -0.93
C VAL A 178 15.10 -6.93 -2.34
N GLN A 179 16.12 -6.45 -3.04
CA GLN A 179 15.95 -5.88 -4.38
C GLN A 179 15.27 -6.88 -5.32
N LYS A 180 14.39 -6.36 -6.17
CA LYS A 180 13.58 -7.13 -7.09
C LYS A 180 13.48 -6.42 -8.44
N ASP A 181 13.72 -7.18 -9.50
CA ASP A 181 13.46 -6.71 -10.86
C ASP A 181 11.96 -6.77 -11.19
N ILE A 182 11.47 -5.73 -11.85
CA ILE A 182 10.11 -5.65 -12.39
C ILE A 182 10.15 -5.23 -13.86
N PRO A 183 9.20 -5.67 -14.69
CA PRO A 183 9.28 -5.40 -16.13
C PRO A 183 9.26 -3.90 -16.48
N GLY A 184 10.23 -3.45 -17.29
CA GLY A 184 10.29 -2.09 -17.82
C GLY A 184 10.90 -1.06 -16.86
N ILE A 185 11.52 -1.52 -15.77
CA ILE A 185 12.27 -0.65 -14.85
C ILE A 185 13.60 -0.18 -15.46
N GLU A 186 14.08 -0.84 -16.51
CA GLU A 186 15.33 -0.50 -17.19
C GLU A 186 15.29 0.94 -17.71
N GLY A 187 16.33 1.71 -17.38
CA GLY A 187 16.44 3.13 -17.75
C GLY A 187 15.47 4.05 -17.00
N ARG A 188 14.80 3.57 -15.94
CA ARG A 188 13.96 4.38 -15.06
C ARG A 188 14.70 4.76 -13.79
N ARG A 189 14.48 5.98 -13.30
CA ARG A 189 14.86 6.43 -11.94
C ARG A 189 13.91 5.80 -10.91
N ALA A 190 14.01 4.50 -10.76
CA ALA A 190 13.17 3.72 -9.87
C ALA A 190 13.90 2.48 -9.35
N ARG A 191 13.49 2.01 -8.18
CA ARG A 191 13.94 0.72 -7.63
C ARG A 191 12.79 0.02 -6.93
N ALA A 192 12.75 -1.30 -7.06
CA ALA A 192 11.74 -2.14 -6.44
C ALA A 192 12.36 -3.20 -5.52
N TRP A 193 11.61 -3.58 -4.49
CA TRP A 193 12.01 -4.57 -3.49
C TRP A 193 10.83 -5.49 -3.16
N GLU A 194 11.15 -6.76 -2.90
CA GLU A 194 10.30 -7.60 -2.06
C GLU A 194 10.57 -7.25 -0.59
N GLN A 195 9.49 -7.13 0.19
CA GLN A 195 9.57 -6.80 1.60
C GLN A 195 9.42 -8.08 2.44
N THR A 196 10.52 -8.53 3.06
CA THR A 196 10.57 -9.72 3.91
C THR A 196 9.92 -9.47 5.27
N GLU A 197 10.05 -8.26 5.82
CA GLU A 197 9.39 -7.85 7.06
C GLU A 197 7.93 -7.47 6.82
N LYS A 198 7.05 -8.47 6.74
CA LYS A 198 5.64 -8.29 6.35
C LYS A 198 4.81 -7.44 7.32
N GLN A 199 5.29 -7.22 8.54
CA GLN A 199 4.63 -6.38 9.53
C GLN A 199 4.96 -4.90 9.37
N ALA A 200 6.05 -4.56 8.67
CA ALA A 200 6.34 -3.17 8.33
C ALA A 200 5.29 -2.67 7.33
N THR A 201 4.47 -1.74 7.80
CA THR A 201 3.46 -1.04 6.99
C THR A 201 3.97 0.35 6.66
N ARG A 202 3.16 1.17 6.00
CA ARG A 202 3.44 2.62 5.87
C ARG A 202 3.79 3.29 7.22
N LYS A 203 3.29 2.77 8.35
CA LYS A 203 3.61 3.29 9.69
C LYS A 203 5.08 3.06 10.10
N GLN A 204 5.76 2.09 9.51
CA GLN A 204 7.20 1.83 9.70
C GLN A 204 8.02 2.38 8.53
N ILE A 205 7.51 2.24 7.31
CA ILE A 205 8.18 2.69 6.10
C ILE A 205 8.29 4.22 6.04
N ALA A 206 7.23 4.97 6.38
CA ALA A 206 7.27 6.43 6.30
C ALA A 206 8.32 7.05 7.26
N PRO A 207 8.38 6.67 8.55
CA PRO A 207 9.45 7.15 9.44
C PRO A 207 10.86 6.73 8.99
N ALA A 208 11.02 5.54 8.42
CA ALA A 208 12.33 5.10 7.90
C ALA A 208 12.78 5.94 6.70
N ILE A 209 11.88 6.19 5.74
CA ILE A 209 12.16 7.07 4.59
C ILE A 209 12.43 8.50 5.07
N GLN A 210 11.66 9.00 6.04
CA GLN A 210 11.87 10.31 6.65
C GLN A 210 13.28 10.43 7.22
N ALA A 211 13.70 9.46 8.06
CA ALA A 211 15.02 9.49 8.68
C ALA A 211 16.16 9.50 7.64
N ILE A 212 16.02 8.75 6.55
CA ILE A 212 17.00 8.75 5.45
C ILE A 212 17.06 10.12 4.76
N ILE A 213 15.90 10.75 4.52
CA ILE A 213 15.82 12.08 3.89
C ILE A 213 16.38 13.16 4.81
N GLU A 214 16.06 13.13 6.09
CA GLU A 214 16.55 14.12 7.06
C GLU A 214 18.07 14.00 7.27
N ALA A 215 18.65 12.82 7.02
CA ALA A 215 20.09 12.59 6.99
C ALA A 215 20.74 12.87 5.60
N SER A 216 19.95 13.23 4.58
CA SER A 216 20.41 13.41 3.20
C SER A 216 20.92 14.81 2.87
#